data_AF-A0A1V9X5F0-F1
#
_entry.id   AF-A0A1V9X5F0-F1
#
_cell.length_a   1.000
_cell.length_b   1.000
_cell.length_c   1.000
_cell.angle_alpha   90.00
_cell.angle_beta   90.00
_cell.angle_gamma   90.00
#
_symmetry.space_group_name_H-M   'P 1'
#
loop_
_entity.id
_entity.type
_entity.pdbx_description
1 polymer ?
#
loop_
_entity_poly.entity_id
_entity_poly.type
_entity_poly.pdbx_seq_one_letter_code
_entity_poly.pdbx_strand_id
1 'polypeptide(L)'
;MMLSRKFPTYLSQSLSRGLRQTTQLPYTSEQQYKVLDVLNTSSEKELRKWLGPSLVMRIIDQREENGPFKSLESLFGIKGVKESSLFKLCEFVLFNRKEEKVLLRHTCLTPALPDACIESIQNVVGLVIEPSCTTCAVMDRTHHLLKLGLFDSRLRENTRLSIPLLYEVARDIYPKIIHDDAIFVMEQYTLNLMPKGQYRMAGHLLQSMIYTMLNFGEPDQPKVFQIKPQTLTNLFSLRVGSERIGCELAVRSLIDNGEVLAPEHLVRRFDKETTVNREYLGLSILRSLAILRLCNL
;
A
#
# COMPACT_ATOMS: atom_id res chain seq x y z
N MET A 1 52.33 13.54 -19.64
CA MET A 1 51.44 14.11 -20.66
C MET A 1 50.04 13.57 -20.40
N MET A 2 49.11 14.45 -20.00
CA MET A 2 47.63 14.38 -19.99
C MET A 2 46.93 13.13 -19.40
N LEU A 3 46.28 13.17 -18.22
CA LEU A 3 44.92 13.69 -17.93
C LEU A 3 43.87 13.12 -18.92
N SER A 4 42.75 12.49 -18.53
CA SER A 4 41.78 13.03 -17.59
C SER A 4 40.68 12.02 -17.16
N ARG A 5 40.23 12.19 -15.91
CA ARG A 5 38.84 12.13 -15.39
C ARG A 5 38.13 10.77 -15.27
N LYS A 6 38.42 10.07 -14.17
CA LYS A 6 37.39 9.33 -13.43
C LYS A 6 36.57 10.33 -12.60
N PHE A 7 35.27 10.39 -12.85
CA PHE A 7 34.31 11.26 -12.16
C PHE A 7 34.13 10.84 -10.70
N PRO A 8 34.15 11.79 -9.75
CA PRO A 8 34.09 11.49 -8.32
C PRO A 8 32.66 11.35 -7.78
N THR A 9 32.57 10.55 -6.74
CA THR A 9 31.48 10.13 -5.87
C THR A 9 30.71 11.28 -5.18
N TYR A 10 30.09 12.18 -5.96
CA TYR A 10 29.36 13.35 -5.44
C TYR A 10 27.89 13.41 -5.90
N LEU A 11 27.09 12.39 -5.61
CA LEU A 11 25.62 12.50 -5.78
C LEU A 11 24.79 11.89 -4.65
N SER A 12 25.40 11.25 -3.64
CA SER A 12 24.70 10.81 -2.42
C SER A 12 24.92 11.72 -1.19
N GLN A 13 25.72 12.77 -1.32
CA GLN A 13 25.97 13.78 -0.27
C GLN A 13 25.48 15.19 -0.63
N SER A 14 24.90 15.37 -1.83
CA SER A 14 24.54 16.68 -2.36
C SER A 14 23.06 17.06 -2.17
N LEU A 15 22.23 16.16 -1.62
CA LEU A 15 20.85 16.47 -1.17
C LEU A 15 20.76 16.68 0.35
N SER A 16 21.84 16.40 1.09
CA SER A 16 21.93 16.61 2.55
C SER A 16 22.74 17.85 2.95
N ARG A 17 23.30 18.58 1.98
CA ARG A 17 24.01 19.86 2.19
C ARG A 17 23.55 20.90 1.16
N GLY A 18 22.31 21.35 1.32
CA GLY A 18 21.71 22.38 0.48
C GLY A 18 20.58 23.18 1.12
N LEU A 19 20.08 22.78 2.29
CA LEU A 19 19.25 23.67 3.12
C LEU A 19 20.19 24.56 3.93
N ARG A 20 20.61 25.64 3.29
CA ARG A 20 21.06 26.84 4.01
C ARG A 20 19.96 27.19 5.01
N GLN A 21 20.38 27.61 6.20
CA GLN A 21 19.54 28.25 7.19
C GLN A 21 18.69 29.35 6.53
N THR A 22 17.47 29.00 6.16
CA THR A 22 16.39 29.95 5.94
C THR A 22 15.32 29.54 6.93
N THR A 23 15.29 30.24 8.06
CA THR A 23 14.32 30.11 9.16
C THR A 23 12.90 30.50 8.74
N GLN A 24 12.57 30.48 7.46
CA GLN A 24 11.32 30.92 6.89
C GLN A 24 10.70 29.77 6.12
N LEU A 25 9.57 29.27 6.64
CA LEU A 25 8.74 28.30 5.96
C LEU A 25 8.23 28.92 4.63
N PRO A 26 8.06 28.13 3.55
CA PRO A 26 7.68 28.61 2.22
C PRO A 26 6.18 28.94 2.11
N TYR A 27 5.60 29.56 3.15
CA TYR A 27 4.18 29.90 3.23
C TYR A 27 4.00 31.42 3.31
N THR A 28 3.01 31.93 2.58
CA THR A 28 2.59 33.34 2.64
C THR A 28 2.05 33.71 4.02
N SER A 29 2.02 34.99 4.38
CA SER A 29 1.51 35.45 5.68
C SER A 29 0.05 35.03 5.93
N GLU A 30 -0.78 35.01 4.89
CA GLU A 30 -2.17 34.55 4.99
C GLU A 30 -2.26 33.05 5.30
N GLN A 31 -1.41 32.24 4.66
CA GLN A 31 -1.32 30.81 4.92
C GLN A 31 -0.81 30.54 6.35
N GLN A 32 0.23 31.23 6.78
CA GLN A 32 0.76 31.10 8.14
C GLN A 32 -0.32 31.42 9.19
N TYR A 33 -1.11 32.47 8.96
CA TYR A 33 -2.23 32.83 9.84
C TYR A 33 -3.27 31.72 9.94
N LYS A 34 -3.70 31.12 8.82
CA LYS A 34 -4.66 30.01 8.82
C LYS A 34 -4.15 28.79 9.61
N VAL A 35 -2.88 28.44 9.45
CA VAL A 35 -2.27 27.32 10.20
C VAL A 35 -2.21 27.63 11.70
N LEU A 36 -1.84 28.86 12.07
CA LEU A 36 -1.78 29.29 13.47
C LEU A 36 -3.16 29.35 14.12
N ASP A 37 -4.18 29.78 13.38
CA ASP A 37 -5.56 29.81 13.86
C ASP A 37 -6.07 28.40 14.16
N VAL A 38 -5.90 27.47 13.22
CA VAL A 38 -6.26 26.05 13.42
C VAL A 38 -5.48 25.44 14.56
N LEU A 39 -4.18 25.73 14.67
CA LEU A 39 -3.42 25.31 15.83
C LEU A 39 -4.10 25.88 17.08
N ASN A 40 -4.10 27.18 17.31
CA ASN A 40 -4.56 27.78 18.56
C ASN A 40 -6.01 27.42 18.96
N THR A 41 -6.89 27.14 18.01
CA THR A 41 -8.32 26.88 18.27
C THR A 41 -8.71 25.40 18.32
N SER A 42 -7.94 24.49 17.68
CA SER A 42 -8.31 23.07 17.64
C SER A 42 -8.18 22.40 19.01
N SER A 43 -9.15 21.54 19.32
CA SER A 43 -9.14 20.64 20.47
C SER A 43 -8.15 19.48 20.31
N GLU A 44 -7.83 18.80 21.41
CA GLU A 44 -7.00 17.59 21.39
C GLU A 44 -7.53 16.53 20.41
N LYS A 45 -8.85 16.30 20.42
CA LYS A 45 -9.51 15.32 19.55
C LYS A 45 -9.37 15.67 18.08
N GLU A 46 -9.38 16.96 17.76
CA GLU A 46 -9.18 17.45 16.40
C GLU A 46 -7.72 17.31 15.98
N LEU A 47 -6.78 17.77 16.82
CA LEU A 47 -5.34 17.66 16.54
C LEU A 47 -4.87 16.21 16.39
N ARG A 48 -5.42 15.26 17.15
CA ARG A 48 -5.13 13.83 17.04
C ARG A 48 -5.52 13.21 15.70
N LYS A 49 -6.36 13.88 14.91
CA LYS A 49 -6.67 13.43 13.54
C LYS A 49 -5.46 13.57 12.60
N TRP A 50 -4.49 14.41 12.95
CA TRP A 50 -3.39 14.81 12.07
C TRP A 50 -2.01 14.63 12.68
N LEU A 51 -1.92 14.65 14.02
CA LEU A 51 -0.67 14.59 14.76
C LEU A 51 -0.63 13.36 15.67
N GLY A 52 0.57 12.81 15.86
CA GLY A 52 0.79 11.72 16.81
C GLY A 52 0.50 12.17 18.26
N PRO A 53 0.04 11.27 19.15
CA PRO A 53 -0.42 11.61 20.50
C PRO A 53 0.61 12.40 21.32
N SER A 54 1.90 12.07 21.19
CA SER A 54 2.98 12.74 21.89
C SER A 54 3.19 14.19 21.46
N LEU A 55 2.86 14.52 20.22
CA LEU A 55 3.00 15.86 19.67
C LEU A 55 1.78 16.71 20.00
N VAL A 56 0.58 16.11 19.96
CA VAL A 56 -0.65 16.80 20.39
C VAL A 56 -0.53 17.27 21.83
N MET A 57 -0.09 16.39 22.74
CA MET A 57 0.11 16.77 24.15
C MET A 57 1.05 17.95 24.28
N ARG A 58 2.23 17.90 23.67
CA ARG A 58 3.20 19.00 23.75
C ARG A 58 2.67 20.32 23.18
N ILE A 59 1.86 20.27 22.13
CA ILE A 59 1.25 21.45 21.54
C ILE A 59 0.21 22.05 22.49
N ILE A 60 -0.56 21.22 23.21
CA ILE A 60 -1.52 21.67 24.21
C ILE A 60 -0.80 22.22 25.43
N ASP A 61 0.14 21.46 26.01
CA ASP A 61 0.96 21.87 27.15
C ASP A 61 1.62 23.22 26.88
N GLN A 62 2.20 23.40 25.69
CA GLN A 62 2.84 24.65 25.31
C GLN A 62 1.86 25.83 25.25
N ARG A 63 0.61 25.62 24.81
CA ARG A 63 -0.42 26.67 24.79
C ARG A 63 -0.88 27.04 26.19
N GLU A 64 -1.03 26.05 27.05
CA GLU A 64 -1.44 26.25 28.44
C GLU A 64 -0.35 27.00 29.23
N GLU A 65 0.92 26.64 29.01
CA GLU A 65 2.05 27.25 29.72
C GLU A 65 2.45 28.63 29.16
N ASN A 66 2.42 28.82 27.84
CA ASN A 66 3.03 29.99 27.19
C ASN A 66 2.03 30.85 26.38
N GLY A 67 0.75 30.44 26.35
CA GLY A 67 -0.29 31.09 25.56
C GLY A 67 -0.26 30.69 24.07
N PRO A 68 -1.10 31.33 23.24
CA PRO A 68 -1.25 30.98 21.83
C PRO A 68 0.03 31.23 21.03
N PHE A 69 0.26 30.40 20.01
CA PHE A 69 1.38 30.54 19.09
C PHE A 69 1.25 31.83 18.26
N LYS A 70 2.31 32.63 18.23
CA LYS A 70 2.39 33.89 17.49
C LYS A 70 2.99 33.74 16.10
N SER A 71 3.77 32.67 15.88
CA SER A 71 4.44 32.39 14.61
C SER A 71 4.69 30.89 14.46
N LEU A 72 4.79 30.38 13.24
CA LEU A 72 5.05 28.95 13.03
C LEU A 72 6.46 28.57 13.50
N GLU A 73 7.38 29.52 13.55
CA GLU A 73 8.75 29.33 14.02
C GLU A 73 8.78 28.92 15.50
N SER A 74 7.82 29.40 16.29
CA SER A 74 7.69 29.04 17.71
C SER A 74 7.45 27.53 17.93
N LEU A 75 6.92 26.81 16.93
CA LEU A 75 6.70 25.37 17.00
C LEU A 75 8.00 24.57 16.92
N PHE A 76 9.06 25.10 16.31
CA PHE A 76 10.38 24.46 16.32
C PHE A 76 11.03 24.48 17.71
N GLY A 77 10.58 25.36 18.61
CA GLY A 77 11.01 25.37 20.01
C GLY A 77 10.45 24.18 20.82
N ILE A 78 9.39 23.52 20.33
CA ILE A 78 8.80 22.38 21.01
C ILE A 78 9.69 21.16 20.77
N LYS A 79 10.23 20.61 21.86
CA LYS A 79 11.04 19.39 21.83
C LYS A 79 10.32 18.31 21.03
N GLY A 80 11.01 17.71 20.04
CA GLY A 80 10.46 16.61 19.22
C GLY A 80 9.58 17.01 18.03
N VAL A 81 9.31 18.31 17.81
CA VAL A 81 8.82 18.79 16.51
C VAL A 81 9.97 18.71 15.51
N LYS A 82 9.81 17.88 14.48
CA LYS A 82 10.69 17.89 13.31
C LYS A 82 10.09 18.80 12.26
N GLU A 83 10.95 19.44 11.47
CA GLU A 83 10.55 20.27 10.33
C GLU A 83 9.58 19.53 9.38
N SER A 84 9.85 18.25 9.14
CA SER A 84 8.99 17.40 8.32
C SER A 84 7.59 17.15 8.91
N SER A 85 7.44 17.15 10.24
CA SER A 85 6.12 17.01 10.88
C SER A 85 5.34 18.32 10.83
N LEU A 86 6.02 19.46 10.98
CA LEU A 86 5.40 20.77 10.89
C LEU A 86 4.95 21.08 9.46
N PHE A 87 5.79 20.73 8.47
CA PHE A 87 5.46 20.90 7.05
C PHE A 87 4.20 20.11 6.69
N LYS A 88 4.07 18.87 7.16
CA LYS A 88 2.87 18.03 6.97
C LYS A 88 1.60 18.62 7.57
N LEU A 89 1.70 19.21 8.75
CA LEU A 89 0.57 19.91 9.37
C LEU A 89 0.16 21.12 8.53
N CYS A 90 1.12 21.92 8.08
CA CYS A 90 0.84 23.10 7.26
C CYS A 90 0.17 22.72 5.94
N GLU A 91 0.71 21.74 5.22
CA GLU A 91 0.13 21.22 3.97
C GLU A 91 -1.30 20.70 4.17
N PHE A 92 -1.54 19.99 5.27
CA PHE A 92 -2.86 19.48 5.60
C PHE A 92 -3.87 20.61 5.85
N VAL A 93 -3.51 21.58 6.69
CA VAL A 93 -4.39 22.69 7.05
C VAL A 93 -4.67 23.61 5.85
N LEU A 94 -3.67 23.87 5.02
CA LEU A 94 -3.77 24.83 3.93
C LEU A 94 -4.47 24.28 2.70
N PHE A 95 -4.25 23.01 2.39
CA PHE A 95 -4.70 22.42 1.12
C PHE A 95 -5.71 21.30 1.31
N ASN A 96 -6.10 20.99 2.56
CA ASN A 96 -6.86 19.79 2.92
C ASN A 96 -6.26 18.51 2.29
N ARG A 97 -4.96 18.56 1.97
CA ARG A 97 -4.21 17.45 1.42
C ARG A 97 -3.78 16.61 2.60
N LYS A 98 -4.52 15.53 2.88
CA LYS A 98 -3.82 14.31 3.31
C LYS A 98 -2.78 14.07 2.23
N GLU A 99 -1.49 14.02 2.56
CA GLU A 99 -0.48 13.58 1.59
C GLU A 99 -0.88 12.20 1.09
N GLU A 100 -1.61 12.15 -0.02
CA GLU A 100 -1.90 10.90 -0.69
C GLU A 100 -0.77 10.60 -1.67
N LYS A 101 0.06 9.65 -1.21
CA LYS A 101 0.45 8.45 -1.96
C LYS A 101 1.67 8.46 -2.88
N VAL A 102 2.22 9.57 -3.37
CA VAL A 102 3.36 9.46 -4.32
C VAL A 102 4.60 8.78 -3.70
N LEU A 103 5.02 9.20 -2.50
CA LEU A 103 6.17 8.59 -1.79
C LEU A 103 5.85 7.19 -1.21
N LEU A 104 4.58 6.89 -0.95
CA LEU A 104 4.14 5.58 -0.47
C LEU A 104 4.16 4.53 -1.59
N ARG A 105 3.77 4.86 -2.82
CA ARG A 105 3.74 3.92 -3.97
C ARG A 105 5.09 3.20 -4.16
N HIS A 106 6.18 3.96 -4.29
CA HIS A 106 7.52 3.41 -4.49
C HIS A 106 8.04 2.58 -3.31
N THR A 107 7.49 2.80 -2.11
CA THR A 107 7.87 2.06 -0.91
C THR A 107 6.94 0.90 -0.61
N CYS A 108 5.76 0.82 -1.23
CA CYS A 108 4.73 -0.20 -0.98
C CYS A 108 4.77 -1.36 -1.97
N LEU A 109 5.34 -1.15 -3.16
CA LEU A 109 5.34 -2.12 -4.26
C LEU A 109 6.76 -2.52 -4.66
N THR A 110 6.91 -3.77 -5.09
CA THR A 110 8.17 -4.31 -5.65
C THR A 110 7.87 -5.13 -6.92
N PRO A 111 8.44 -4.77 -8.09
CA PRO A 111 9.13 -3.50 -8.35
C PRO A 111 8.21 -2.29 -8.15
N ALA A 112 8.77 -1.08 -8.16
CA ALA A 112 7.94 0.12 -8.17
C ALA A 112 7.16 0.21 -9.50
N LEU A 113 5.91 0.65 -9.47
CA LEU A 113 5.11 0.91 -10.67
C LEU A 113 5.68 2.13 -11.43
N PRO A 114 6.07 2.00 -12.71
CA PRO A 114 6.43 3.14 -13.54
C PRO A 114 5.20 3.98 -13.91
N ASP A 115 5.35 5.30 -14.08
CA ASP A 115 4.23 6.19 -14.41
C ASP A 115 3.56 5.81 -15.74
N ALA A 116 4.34 5.46 -16.76
CA ALA A 116 3.81 4.98 -18.04
C ALA A 116 2.95 3.71 -17.89
N CYS A 117 3.28 2.84 -16.93
CA CYS A 117 2.45 1.69 -16.62
C CYS A 117 1.12 2.16 -16.03
N ILE A 118 1.15 3.07 -15.04
CA ILE A 118 -0.04 3.61 -14.37
C ILE A 118 -1.03 4.22 -15.36
N GLU A 119 -0.54 5.01 -16.31
CA GLU A 119 -1.37 5.63 -17.35
C GLU A 119 -2.07 4.60 -18.25
N SER A 120 -1.41 3.46 -18.49
CA SER A 120 -1.93 2.38 -19.32
C SER A 120 -2.84 1.37 -18.60
N ILE A 121 -2.89 1.36 -17.26
CA ILE A 121 -3.69 0.39 -16.49
C ILE A 121 -5.16 0.48 -16.89
N GLN A 122 -5.68 -0.61 -17.45
CA GLN A 122 -7.11 -0.84 -17.65
C GLN A 122 -7.67 -1.76 -16.56
N ASN A 123 -6.94 -2.85 -16.28
CA ASN A 123 -7.36 -3.88 -15.35
C ASN A 123 -6.26 -4.19 -14.33
N VAL A 124 -6.68 -4.49 -13.11
CA VAL A 124 -5.80 -4.98 -12.04
C VAL A 124 -6.30 -6.34 -11.58
N VAL A 125 -5.41 -7.34 -11.55
CA VAL A 125 -5.69 -8.67 -11.03
C VAL A 125 -5.01 -8.85 -9.67
N GLY A 126 -5.77 -8.75 -8.58
CA GLY A 126 -5.30 -9.13 -7.25
C GLY A 126 -5.33 -10.64 -7.08
N LEU A 127 -4.20 -11.23 -6.68
CA LEU A 127 -4.01 -12.68 -6.54
C LEU A 127 -3.65 -13.05 -5.11
N VAL A 128 -4.33 -14.05 -4.54
CA VAL A 128 -3.84 -14.83 -3.38
C VAL A 128 -3.45 -16.21 -3.88
N ILE A 129 -2.24 -16.64 -3.59
CA ILE A 129 -1.73 -17.96 -3.96
C ILE A 129 -1.36 -18.70 -2.69
N GLU A 130 -2.16 -19.70 -2.34
CA GLU A 130 -1.90 -20.62 -1.24
C GLU A 130 -1.78 -22.05 -1.79
N PRO A 131 -1.09 -22.96 -1.08
CA PRO A 131 -1.00 -24.34 -1.54
C PRO A 131 -2.36 -25.03 -1.64
N SER A 132 -3.38 -24.62 -0.89
CA SER A 132 -4.73 -25.20 -0.96
C SER A 132 -5.55 -24.64 -2.11
N CYS A 133 -5.43 -23.34 -2.40
CA CYS A 133 -6.20 -22.69 -3.46
C CYS A 133 -5.53 -21.41 -3.94
N THR A 134 -5.90 -20.98 -5.14
CA THR A 134 -5.59 -19.65 -5.65
C THR A 134 -6.89 -18.87 -5.84
N THR A 135 -6.93 -17.64 -5.34
CA THR A 135 -8.03 -16.71 -5.62
C THR A 135 -7.57 -15.55 -6.49
N CYS A 136 -8.48 -15.02 -7.29
CA CYS A 136 -8.25 -13.81 -8.06
C CYS A 136 -9.44 -12.87 -7.98
N ALA A 137 -9.17 -11.57 -8.01
CA ALA A 137 -10.16 -10.54 -8.27
C ALA A 137 -9.66 -9.71 -9.45
N VAL A 138 -10.50 -9.50 -10.45
CA VAL A 138 -10.21 -8.60 -11.57
C VAL A 138 -11.06 -7.36 -11.37
N MET A 139 -10.40 -6.22 -11.31
CA MET A 139 -11.03 -4.92 -11.15
C MET A 139 -10.58 -3.99 -12.27
N ASP A 140 -11.52 -3.28 -12.87
CA ASP A 140 -11.18 -2.23 -13.83
C ASP A 140 -10.72 -0.95 -13.11
N ARG A 141 -10.17 -0.03 -13.90
CA ARG A 141 -9.75 1.31 -13.46
C ARG A 141 -10.87 2.16 -12.83
N THR A 142 -12.13 1.78 -12.98
CA THR A 142 -13.30 2.49 -12.42
C THR A 142 -13.88 1.78 -11.20
N HIS A 143 -13.11 0.85 -10.62
CA HIS A 143 -13.46 0.06 -9.44
C HIS A 143 -14.59 -0.96 -9.65
N HIS A 144 -14.96 -1.29 -10.90
CA HIS A 144 -15.89 -2.39 -11.14
C HIS A 144 -15.20 -3.73 -10.96
N LEU A 145 -15.78 -4.58 -10.12
CA LEU A 145 -15.33 -5.96 -9.95
C LEU A 145 -15.85 -6.78 -11.13
N LEU A 146 -14.97 -7.09 -12.09
CA LEU A 146 -15.32 -7.81 -13.31
C LEU A 146 -15.40 -9.33 -13.09
N LYS A 147 -14.51 -9.85 -12.24
CA LYS A 147 -14.37 -11.30 -12.01
C LYS A 147 -13.87 -11.57 -10.61
N LEU A 148 -14.44 -12.60 -10.00
CA LEU A 148 -13.96 -13.20 -8.77
C LEU A 148 -13.70 -14.69 -9.03
N GLY A 149 -12.51 -15.19 -8.72
CA GLY A 149 -12.08 -16.55 -8.99
C GLY A 149 -11.59 -17.25 -7.74
N LEU A 150 -11.94 -18.52 -7.60
CA LEU A 150 -11.43 -19.43 -6.58
C LEU A 150 -11.11 -20.76 -7.25
N PHE A 151 -9.85 -21.18 -7.16
CA PHE A 151 -9.33 -22.33 -7.88
C PHE A 151 -8.66 -23.28 -6.88
N ASP A 152 -9.29 -24.44 -6.63
CA ASP A 152 -8.70 -25.49 -5.80
C ASP A 152 -7.45 -26.04 -6.48
N SER A 153 -6.34 -26.08 -5.74
CA SER A 153 -5.06 -26.67 -6.14
C SER A 153 -5.10 -28.19 -6.26
N ARG A 154 -6.14 -28.82 -5.69
CA ARG A 154 -6.31 -30.27 -5.51
C ARG A 154 -5.24 -30.92 -4.62
N LEU A 155 -4.40 -30.13 -3.95
CA LEU A 155 -3.47 -30.60 -2.94
C LEU A 155 -4.23 -30.93 -1.65
N ARG A 156 -3.87 -32.03 -1.00
CA ARG A 156 -4.50 -32.55 0.23
C ARG A 156 -3.43 -32.72 1.31
N GLU A 157 -3.84 -32.89 2.56
CA GLU A 157 -2.94 -32.86 3.74
C GLU A 157 -1.76 -33.86 3.66
N ASN A 158 -1.94 -35.00 2.98
CA ASN A 158 -0.92 -36.04 2.83
C ASN A 158 -0.26 -36.07 1.44
N THR A 159 -0.51 -35.06 0.61
CA THR A 159 0.10 -34.97 -0.72
C THR A 159 1.60 -34.74 -0.59
N ARG A 160 2.40 -35.63 -1.18
CA ARG A 160 3.86 -35.43 -1.27
C ARG A 160 4.15 -34.30 -2.26
N LEU A 161 4.55 -33.16 -1.72
CA LEU A 161 4.84 -31.97 -2.51
C LEU A 161 6.16 -32.14 -3.27
N SER A 162 6.12 -31.87 -4.57
CA SER A 162 7.29 -31.88 -5.45
C SER A 162 7.21 -30.70 -6.42
N ILE A 163 8.36 -30.27 -6.95
CA ILE A 163 8.41 -29.18 -7.95
C ILE A 163 7.56 -29.53 -9.19
N PRO A 164 7.61 -30.74 -9.77
CA PRO A 164 6.74 -31.10 -10.89
C PRO A 164 5.24 -30.99 -10.57
N LEU A 165 4.81 -31.44 -9.39
CA LEU A 165 3.41 -31.35 -9.00
C LEU A 165 2.96 -29.88 -8.82
N LEU A 166 3.78 -29.05 -8.19
CA LEU A 166 3.47 -27.62 -8.06
C LEU A 166 3.43 -26.92 -9.42
N TYR A 167 4.28 -27.35 -10.37
CA TYR A 167 4.24 -26.84 -11.73
C TYR A 167 2.96 -27.24 -12.47
N GLU A 168 2.47 -28.48 -12.31
CA GLU A 168 1.17 -28.91 -12.86
C GLU A 168 0.03 -28.05 -12.32
N VAL A 169 0.02 -27.79 -11.01
CA VAL A 169 -0.94 -26.89 -10.37
C VAL A 169 -0.85 -25.47 -10.96
N ALA A 170 0.36 -24.92 -11.10
CA ALA A 170 0.57 -23.60 -11.71
C ALA A 170 0.06 -23.55 -13.15
N ARG A 171 0.37 -24.57 -13.96
CA ARG A 171 -0.07 -24.71 -15.36
C ARG A 171 -1.60 -24.76 -15.48
N ASP A 172 -2.26 -25.45 -14.57
CA ASP A 172 -3.72 -25.57 -14.56
C ASP A 172 -4.43 -24.29 -14.07
N ILE A 173 -3.75 -23.47 -13.27
CA ILE A 173 -4.26 -22.21 -12.72
C ILE A 173 -4.03 -21.04 -13.67
N TYR A 174 -2.87 -21.00 -14.34
CA TYR A 174 -2.45 -19.93 -15.24
C TYR A 174 -3.53 -19.46 -16.24
N PRO A 175 -4.16 -20.32 -17.06
CA PRO A 175 -5.17 -19.88 -18.03
C PRO A 175 -6.46 -19.37 -17.36
N LYS A 176 -6.66 -19.66 -16.07
CA LYS A 176 -7.84 -19.21 -15.32
C LYS A 176 -7.64 -17.84 -14.69
N ILE A 177 -6.40 -17.40 -14.49
CA ILE A 177 -6.07 -16.11 -13.86
C ILE A 177 -5.61 -15.05 -14.86
N ILE A 178 -5.12 -15.44 -16.03
CA ILE A 178 -4.70 -14.50 -17.05
C ILE A 178 -5.88 -13.59 -17.47
N HIS A 179 -5.55 -12.34 -17.76
CA HIS A 179 -6.49 -11.33 -18.20
C HIS A 179 -5.74 -10.36 -19.11
N ASP A 180 -6.37 -9.97 -20.21
CA ASP A 180 -5.78 -9.04 -21.18
C ASP A 180 -5.68 -7.63 -20.58
N ASP A 181 -4.66 -6.88 -20.99
CA ASP A 181 -4.41 -5.49 -20.57
C ASP A 181 -4.42 -5.28 -19.04
N ALA A 182 -3.91 -6.28 -18.32
CA ALA A 182 -3.91 -6.29 -16.87
C ALA A 182 -2.52 -6.35 -16.28
N ILE A 183 -2.36 -5.69 -15.14
CA ILE A 183 -1.26 -5.94 -14.21
C ILE A 183 -1.71 -6.91 -13.12
N PHE A 184 -0.78 -7.64 -12.54
CA PHE A 184 -1.04 -8.66 -11.52
C PHE A 184 -0.39 -8.27 -10.20
N VAL A 185 -1.10 -8.49 -9.10
CA VAL A 185 -0.68 -8.04 -7.77
C VAL A 185 -0.72 -9.19 -6.79
N MET A 186 0.42 -9.50 -6.20
CA MET A 186 0.57 -10.56 -5.19
C MET A 186 1.11 -9.98 -3.89
N GLU A 187 0.98 -10.68 -2.77
CA GLU A 187 1.64 -10.24 -1.54
C GLU A 187 3.14 -10.55 -1.57
N GLN A 188 3.94 -9.58 -1.10
CA GLN A 188 5.37 -9.77 -0.92
C GLN A 188 5.61 -10.63 0.30
N TYR A 189 6.29 -11.76 0.12
CA TYR A 189 6.74 -12.58 1.23
C TYR A 189 8.19 -12.28 1.58
N THR A 190 8.48 -12.19 2.87
CA THR A 190 9.86 -12.20 3.36
C THR A 190 10.37 -13.64 3.45
N LEU A 191 11.40 -13.93 2.66
CA LEU A 191 12.18 -15.15 2.77
C LEU A 191 13.12 -15.02 3.97
N ASN A 192 12.62 -15.32 5.17
CA ASN A 192 13.51 -15.51 6.31
C ASN A 192 14.19 -16.87 6.14
N LEU A 193 15.53 -16.91 6.23
CA LEU A 193 16.37 -18.11 6.11
C LEU A 193 16.19 -19.11 7.29
N MET A 194 15.16 -18.93 8.10
CA MET A 194 14.80 -19.83 9.20
C MET A 194 14.02 -21.03 8.65
N PRO A 195 14.09 -22.21 9.28
CA PRO A 195 13.32 -23.37 8.86
C PRO A 195 11.82 -23.07 8.93
N LYS A 196 11.21 -22.80 7.76
CA LYS A 196 9.75 -22.72 7.61
C LYS A 196 9.20 -24.12 7.37
N GLY A 197 7.96 -24.36 7.80
CA GLY A 197 7.25 -25.60 7.46
C GLY A 197 7.10 -25.79 5.94
N GLN A 198 7.17 -27.03 5.47
CA GLN A 198 7.16 -27.41 4.05
C GLN A 198 5.99 -26.79 3.28
N TYR A 199 4.82 -26.66 3.92
CA TYR A 199 3.62 -26.03 3.34
C TYR A 199 3.84 -24.57 2.92
N ARG A 200 4.48 -23.75 3.77
CA ARG A 200 4.79 -22.35 3.44
C ARG A 200 5.78 -22.24 2.28
N MET A 201 6.75 -23.16 2.23
CA MET A 201 7.72 -23.20 1.14
C MET A 201 7.04 -23.53 -0.19
N ALA A 202 6.09 -24.47 -0.18
CA ALA A 202 5.31 -24.81 -1.36
C ALA A 202 4.48 -23.62 -1.88
N GLY A 203 3.90 -22.80 -0.98
CA GLY A 203 3.21 -21.56 -1.37
C GLY A 203 4.15 -20.58 -2.07
N HIS A 204 5.36 -20.38 -1.54
CA HIS A 204 6.37 -19.52 -2.18
C HIS A 204 6.84 -20.05 -3.53
N LEU A 205 7.04 -21.36 -3.67
CA LEU A 205 7.40 -21.99 -4.94
C LEU A 205 6.28 -21.83 -5.98
N LEU A 206 5.03 -22.08 -5.59
CA LEU A 206 3.86 -21.90 -6.45
C LEU A 206 3.70 -20.45 -6.90
N GLN A 207 3.83 -19.49 -5.96
CA GLN A 207 3.83 -18.06 -6.29
C GLN A 207 4.96 -17.70 -7.26
N SER A 208 6.16 -18.26 -7.08
CA SER A 208 7.30 -18.00 -7.96
C SER A 208 7.08 -18.54 -9.38
N MET A 209 6.46 -19.73 -9.51
CA MET A 209 6.09 -20.30 -10.80
C MET A 209 5.07 -19.41 -11.52
N ILE A 210 3.99 -19.02 -10.83
CA ILE A 210 2.95 -18.15 -11.40
C ILE A 210 3.51 -16.77 -11.74
N TYR A 211 4.33 -16.19 -10.87
CA TYR A 211 5.04 -14.92 -11.13
C TYR A 211 5.85 -14.98 -12.43
N THR A 212 6.57 -16.09 -12.63
CA THR A 212 7.41 -16.29 -13.83
C THR A 212 6.55 -16.46 -15.08
N MET A 213 5.48 -17.25 -15.00
CA MET A 213 4.58 -17.48 -16.14
C MET A 213 3.84 -16.21 -16.58
N LEU A 214 3.46 -15.35 -15.64
CA LEU A 214 2.77 -14.08 -15.94
C LEU A 214 3.69 -13.01 -16.55
N ASN A 215 4.99 -13.04 -16.25
CA ASN A 215 5.98 -12.14 -16.86
C ASN A 215 6.65 -12.75 -18.10
N PHE A 216 6.24 -13.93 -18.55
CA PHE A 216 6.90 -14.62 -19.65
C PHE A 216 6.82 -13.80 -20.95
N GLY A 217 7.95 -13.68 -21.66
CA GLY A 217 8.05 -13.00 -22.95
C GLY A 217 8.45 -11.52 -22.88
N GLU A 218 8.34 -10.86 -21.72
CA GLU A 218 8.60 -9.42 -21.58
C GLU A 218 9.40 -9.11 -20.30
N PRO A 219 10.68 -9.52 -20.21
CA PRO A 219 11.46 -9.43 -18.97
C PRO A 219 11.70 -7.99 -18.47
N ASP A 220 11.72 -7.02 -19.38
CA ASP A 220 11.95 -5.60 -19.06
C ASP A 220 10.67 -4.83 -18.74
N GLN A 221 9.49 -5.46 -18.91
CA GLN A 221 8.18 -4.87 -18.64
C GLN A 221 7.45 -5.74 -17.62
N PRO A 222 7.70 -5.55 -16.31
CA PRO A 222 7.07 -6.37 -15.29
C PRO A 222 5.56 -6.17 -15.32
N LYS A 223 4.82 -7.27 -15.52
CA LYS A 223 3.35 -7.34 -15.39
C LYS A 223 2.93 -7.67 -13.97
N VAL A 224 3.81 -8.29 -13.19
CA VAL A 224 3.52 -8.71 -11.81
C VAL A 224 4.23 -7.81 -10.80
N PHE A 225 3.46 -7.32 -9.84
CA PHE A 225 3.91 -6.46 -8.75
C PHE A 225 3.60 -7.13 -7.41
N GLN A 226 4.50 -6.95 -6.44
CA GLN A 226 4.32 -7.45 -5.09
C GLN A 226 4.03 -6.31 -4.12
N ILE A 227 2.94 -6.43 -3.37
CA ILE A 227 2.55 -5.45 -2.34
C ILE A 227 3.05 -5.88 -0.96
N LYS A 228 3.62 -4.94 -0.21
CA LYS A 228 4.06 -5.21 1.16
C LYS A 228 2.86 -5.54 2.06
N PRO A 229 2.96 -6.54 2.96
CA PRO A 229 1.85 -6.95 3.84
C PRO A 229 1.25 -5.80 4.67
N GLN A 230 2.10 -4.89 5.15
CA GLN A 230 1.67 -3.74 5.97
C GLN A 230 0.87 -2.72 5.16
N THR A 231 1.07 -2.65 3.85
CA THR A 231 0.36 -1.71 2.98
C THR A 231 -1.13 -2.01 2.96
N LEU A 232 -1.53 -3.26 2.75
CA LEU A 232 -2.95 -3.66 2.80
C LEU A 232 -3.55 -3.41 4.18
N THR A 233 -2.81 -3.77 5.22
CA THR A 233 -3.26 -3.60 6.62
C THR A 233 -3.55 -2.13 6.91
N ASN A 234 -2.69 -1.22 6.47
CA ASN A 234 -2.84 0.21 6.71
C ASN A 234 -3.89 0.85 5.81
N LEU A 235 -3.97 0.46 4.53
CA LEU A 235 -4.93 1.03 3.57
C LEU A 235 -6.39 0.71 3.91
N PHE A 236 -6.63 -0.43 4.55
CA PHE A 236 -7.97 -0.95 4.84
C PHE A 236 -8.23 -1.17 6.33
N SER A 237 -7.37 -0.62 7.19
CA SER A 237 -7.52 -0.70 8.66
C SER A 237 -7.72 -2.12 9.19
N LEU A 238 -6.98 -3.10 8.65
CA LEU A 238 -7.10 -4.53 9.00
C LEU A 238 -6.36 -4.88 10.31
N ARG A 239 -6.33 -3.97 11.28
CA ARG A 239 -5.68 -4.16 12.57
C ARG A 239 -6.46 -3.51 13.70
N VAL A 240 -6.57 -4.23 14.82
CA VAL A 240 -7.03 -3.68 16.10
C VAL A 240 -5.93 -3.97 17.14
N GLY A 241 -5.34 -2.92 17.71
CA GLY A 241 -4.17 -3.06 18.57
C GLY A 241 -2.97 -3.65 17.81
N SER A 242 -2.46 -4.80 18.25
CA SER A 242 -1.39 -5.56 17.58
C SER A 242 -1.89 -6.71 16.70
N GLU A 243 -3.19 -6.98 16.67
CA GLU A 243 -3.77 -8.13 15.98
C GLU A 243 -4.32 -7.77 14.60
N ARG A 244 -4.01 -8.60 13.60
CA ARG A 244 -4.61 -8.48 12.26
C ARG A 244 -6.01 -9.08 12.29
N ILE A 245 -6.97 -8.36 11.77
CA ILE A 245 -8.36 -8.84 11.62
C ILE A 245 -8.62 -9.31 10.19
N GLY A 246 -9.64 -10.16 10.03
CA GLY A 246 -10.10 -10.62 8.71
C GLY A 246 -10.64 -9.47 7.86
N CYS A 247 -10.53 -9.61 6.54
CA CYS A 247 -10.88 -8.59 5.58
C CYS A 247 -12.38 -8.55 5.20
N GLU A 248 -13.17 -9.55 5.60
CA GLU A 248 -14.58 -9.69 5.21
C GLU A 248 -15.40 -8.42 5.49
N LEU A 249 -15.31 -7.88 6.73
CA LEU A 249 -16.06 -6.69 7.12
C LEU A 249 -15.60 -5.44 6.34
N ALA A 250 -14.29 -5.34 6.09
CA ALA A 250 -13.74 -4.24 5.30
C ALA A 250 -14.26 -4.30 3.85
N VAL A 251 -14.25 -5.48 3.22
CA VAL A 251 -14.75 -5.66 1.85
C VAL A 251 -16.24 -5.33 1.75
N ARG A 252 -17.06 -5.77 2.71
CA ARG A 252 -18.48 -5.42 2.73
C ARG A 252 -18.70 -3.93 2.84
N SER A 253 -18.02 -3.27 3.79
CA SER A 253 -18.10 -1.82 3.92
C SER A 253 -17.70 -1.09 2.64
N LEU A 254 -16.69 -1.58 1.91
CA LEU A 254 -16.26 -0.97 0.65
C LEU A 254 -17.29 -1.13 -0.46
N ILE A 255 -17.98 -2.27 -0.52
CA ILE A 255 -19.08 -2.50 -1.47
C ILE A 255 -20.29 -1.61 -1.11
N ASP A 256 -20.68 -1.60 0.17
CA ASP A 256 -21.84 -0.83 0.65
C ASP A 256 -21.66 0.68 0.45
N ASN A 257 -20.42 1.17 0.60
CA ASN A 257 -20.07 2.58 0.38
C ASN A 257 -19.86 2.94 -1.10
N GLY A 258 -20.00 1.98 -2.03
CA GLY A 258 -19.80 2.19 -3.46
C GLY A 258 -18.33 2.39 -3.88
N GLU A 259 -17.38 2.07 -3.00
CA GLU A 259 -15.95 2.13 -3.32
C GLU A 259 -15.48 0.95 -4.17
N VAL A 260 -16.20 -0.18 -4.09
CA VAL A 260 -16.07 -1.32 -4.98
C VAL A 260 -17.41 -1.56 -5.66
N LEU A 261 -17.47 -1.37 -6.97
CA LEU A 261 -18.68 -1.55 -7.76
C LEU A 261 -18.81 -3.03 -8.15
N ALA A 262 -19.41 -3.82 -7.24
CA ALA A 262 -19.57 -5.26 -7.41
C ALA A 262 -20.98 -5.62 -7.94
N PRO A 263 -21.09 -6.30 -9.10
CA PRO A 263 -22.36 -6.86 -9.56
C PRO A 263 -22.96 -7.83 -8.53
N GLU A 264 -24.29 -7.83 -8.41
CA GLU A 264 -25.01 -8.62 -7.40
C GLU A 264 -24.66 -10.11 -7.44
N HIS A 265 -24.47 -10.68 -8.64
CA HIS A 265 -24.11 -12.09 -8.78
C HIS A 265 -22.72 -12.42 -8.20
N LEU A 266 -21.76 -11.48 -8.22
CA LEU A 266 -20.44 -11.66 -7.60
C LEU A 266 -20.51 -11.50 -6.08
N VAL A 267 -21.32 -10.57 -5.57
CA VAL A 267 -21.57 -10.42 -4.13
C VAL A 267 -22.20 -11.69 -3.57
N ARG A 268 -23.26 -12.19 -4.22
CA ARG A 268 -23.92 -13.46 -3.85
C ARG A 268 -22.95 -14.65 -3.92
N ARG A 269 -22.01 -14.65 -4.86
CA ARG A 269 -20.97 -15.69 -4.93
C ARG A 269 -20.02 -15.60 -3.76
N PHE A 270 -19.54 -14.40 -3.43
CA PHE A 270 -18.69 -14.16 -2.26
C PHE A 270 -19.36 -14.63 -0.97
N ASP A 271 -20.64 -14.28 -0.76
CA ASP A 271 -21.36 -14.62 0.47
C ASP A 271 -21.65 -16.12 0.67
N LYS A 272 -21.68 -16.90 -0.42
CA LYS A 272 -21.89 -18.36 -0.37
C LYS A 272 -20.65 -19.15 0.01
N GLU A 273 -19.48 -18.51 0.04
CA GLU A 273 -18.21 -19.17 0.28
C GLU A 273 -17.95 -19.38 1.78
N THR A 274 -17.10 -20.35 2.10
CA THR A 274 -16.66 -20.59 3.48
C THR A 274 -15.93 -19.37 4.04
N THR A 275 -15.88 -19.21 5.37
CA THR A 275 -15.14 -18.09 6.00
C THR A 275 -13.68 -18.00 5.54
N VAL A 276 -13.00 -19.14 5.36
CA VAL A 276 -11.63 -19.18 4.86
C VAL A 276 -11.55 -18.69 3.41
N ASN A 277 -12.46 -19.15 2.56
CA ASN A 277 -12.51 -18.72 1.15
C ASN A 277 -12.88 -17.24 1.02
N ARG A 278 -13.78 -16.73 1.86
CA ARG A 278 -14.15 -15.31 1.91
C ARG A 278 -12.96 -14.43 2.30
N GLU A 279 -12.12 -14.88 3.23
CA GLU A 279 -10.87 -14.19 3.54
C GLU A 279 -9.95 -14.12 2.32
N TYR A 280 -9.71 -15.23 1.62
CA TYR A 280 -8.86 -15.22 0.43
C TYR A 280 -9.46 -14.42 -0.74
N LEU A 281 -10.77 -14.51 -0.99
CA LEU A 281 -11.42 -13.71 -2.01
C LEU A 281 -11.36 -12.22 -1.66
N GLY A 282 -11.59 -11.88 -0.39
CA GLY A 282 -11.53 -10.52 0.10
C GLY A 282 -10.13 -9.92 -0.03
N LEU A 283 -9.08 -10.67 0.31
CA LEU A 283 -7.70 -10.22 0.11
C LEU A 283 -7.37 -9.97 -1.37
N SER A 284 -7.90 -10.77 -2.29
CA SER A 284 -7.76 -10.53 -3.72
C SER A 284 -8.46 -9.24 -4.16
N ILE A 285 -9.67 -8.97 -3.66
CA ILE A 285 -10.39 -7.70 -3.91
C ILE A 285 -9.57 -6.51 -3.37
N LEU A 286 -9.11 -6.60 -2.13
CA LEU A 286 -8.33 -5.55 -1.49
C LEU A 286 -7.00 -5.29 -2.21
N ARG A 287 -6.33 -6.31 -2.74
CA ARG A 287 -5.10 -6.13 -3.54
C ARG A 287 -5.35 -5.37 -4.83
N SER A 288 -6.47 -5.67 -5.50
CA SER A 288 -6.86 -4.98 -6.73
C SER A 288 -7.14 -3.50 -6.44
N LEU A 289 -8.00 -3.24 -5.45
CA LEU A 289 -8.35 -1.89 -5.02
C LEU A 289 -7.14 -1.12 -4.46
N ALA A 290 -6.20 -1.80 -3.80
CA ALA A 290 -5.01 -1.16 -3.25
C ALA A 290 -4.18 -0.48 -4.34
N ILE A 291 -4.03 -1.11 -5.51
CA ILE A 291 -3.29 -0.48 -6.61
C ILE A 291 -4.04 0.74 -7.13
N LEU A 292 -5.34 0.62 -7.40
CA LEU A 292 -6.15 1.73 -7.91
C LEU A 292 -6.08 2.93 -6.95
N ARG A 293 -6.32 2.67 -5.67
CA ARG A 293 -6.16 3.68 -4.61
C ARG A 293 -4.75 4.24 -4.59
N LEU A 294 -3.71 3.40 -4.53
CA LEU A 294 -2.34 3.87 -4.46
C LEU A 294 -2.02 4.77 -5.65
N CYS A 295 -2.48 4.43 -6.85
CA CYS A 295 -2.26 5.14 -8.11
C CYS A 295 -3.17 6.36 -8.31
N ASN A 296 -4.18 6.57 -7.47
CA ASN A 296 -5.23 7.58 -7.64
C ASN A 296 -6.01 7.38 -8.96
N LEU A 297 -6.27 6.12 -9.29
CA LEU A 297 -7.16 5.71 -10.36
C LEU A 297 -8.57 5.50 -9.79
#